data_AF-A0A955WBG3-F1
#
_entry.id   AF-A0A955WBG3-F1
#
_cell.length_a   1.000
_cell.length_b   1.000
_cell.length_c   1.000
_cell.angle_alpha   90.00
_cell.angle_beta   90.00
_cell.angle_gamma   90.00
#
_symmetry.space_group_name_H-M   'P 1'
#
loop_
_entity.id
_entity.type
_entity.pdbx_description
1 polymer ?
#
loop_
_entity_poly.entity_id
_entity_poly.type
_entity_poly.pdbx_seq_one_letter_code
_entity_poly.pdbx_strand_id
1 'polypeptide(L)'
;MLARKTPRVLYYPSVAYDLTQLALFPLNAAISGLCYLQPKKSVWSEPGYQDLPLTGTGRSLAQLRADVLDGDGVVNEEDLVRLYDSLPAVSAEEDLIGRSWRGRIVRTNASVLDVAEHLLVRPLQRLGFDWGKRYRTAHKGDPLLVRWRDKLYFPLPAWGNVGMTNITWRGTSTATMNYDHQPWKDYFKLLSDEHGQTVLLGVWTHKHIAGGWFTLTLDHGVPT
;
A
#
# COMPACT_ATOMS: atom_id res chain seq x y z
N MET A 1 -35.80 -0.17 4.03
CA MET A 1 -34.37 0.08 3.75
C MET A 1 -33.75 0.68 5.00
N LEU A 2 -33.03 -0.10 5.81
CA LEU A 2 -32.42 0.40 7.05
C LEU A 2 -31.35 1.43 6.69
N ALA A 3 -31.44 2.65 7.24
CA ALA A 3 -30.44 3.69 7.05
C ALA A 3 -29.08 3.14 7.48
N ARG A 4 -28.14 3.05 6.52
CA ARG A 4 -26.76 2.64 6.79
C ARG A 4 -26.18 3.67 7.77
N LYS A 5 -25.93 3.27 9.02
CA LYS A 5 -25.32 4.17 10.00
C LYS A 5 -23.98 4.68 9.45
N THR A 6 -23.81 5.99 9.40
CA THR A 6 -22.57 6.63 8.99
C THR A 6 -21.42 6.11 9.84
N PRO A 7 -20.30 5.65 9.23
CA PRO A 7 -19.16 5.16 9.97
C PRO A 7 -18.56 6.29 10.82
N ARG A 8 -18.08 5.94 12.02
CA ARG A 8 -17.36 6.88 12.88
C ARG A 8 -15.92 6.92 12.44
N VAL A 9 -15.40 8.11 12.18
CA VAL A 9 -14.01 8.30 11.76
C VAL A 9 -13.30 9.23 12.73
N LEU A 10 -12.17 8.78 13.26
CA LEU A 10 -11.36 9.57 14.17
C LEU A 10 -10.32 10.39 13.39
N TYR A 11 -10.00 11.54 13.96
CA TYR A 11 -9.02 12.48 13.46
C TYR A 11 -8.12 12.87 14.60
N TYR A 12 -6.81 12.71 14.43
CA TYR A 12 -5.84 13.14 15.42
C TYR A 12 -5.13 14.42 14.96
N PRO A 13 -4.74 15.29 15.91
CA PRO A 13 -3.91 16.46 15.60
C PRO A 13 -2.50 16.01 15.19
N SER A 14 -1.79 16.83 14.41
CA SER A 14 -0.45 16.49 13.90
C SER A 14 0.54 16.13 15.01
N VAL A 15 0.47 16.81 16.16
CA VAL A 15 1.31 16.51 17.34
C VAL A 15 1.21 15.05 17.79
N ALA A 16 0.05 14.40 17.64
CA ALA A 16 -0.10 13.00 17.98
C ALA A 16 0.66 12.08 17.01
N TYR A 17 0.77 12.47 15.73
CA TYR A 17 1.58 11.76 14.74
C TYR A 17 3.06 11.89 15.08
N ASP A 18 3.52 13.10 15.35
CA ASP A 18 4.93 13.38 15.64
C ASP A 18 5.40 12.66 16.91
N LEU A 19 4.62 12.75 18.00
CA LEU A 19 4.96 12.10 19.26
C LEU A 19 4.94 10.57 19.16
N THR A 20 3.95 10.00 18.46
CA THR A 20 3.86 8.55 18.29
C THR A 20 4.98 8.04 17.39
N GLN A 21 5.30 8.76 16.32
CA GLN A 21 6.41 8.43 15.44
C GLN A 21 7.75 8.48 16.18
N LEU A 22 7.98 9.48 17.02
CA LEU A 22 9.18 9.59 17.83
C LEU A 22 9.30 8.38 18.78
N ALA A 23 8.22 8.06 19.50
CA ALA A 23 8.19 6.93 20.42
C ALA A 23 8.42 5.58 19.70
N LEU A 24 7.94 5.43 18.47
CA LEU A 24 8.05 4.20 17.68
C LEU A 24 9.20 4.20 16.68
N PHE A 25 10.09 5.21 16.72
CA PHE A 25 11.24 5.30 15.84
C PHE A 25 12.12 4.04 15.85
N PRO A 26 12.46 3.42 17.01
CA PRO A 26 13.26 2.19 17.02
C PRO A 26 12.58 1.03 16.29
N LEU A 27 11.27 0.89 16.43
CA LEU A 27 10.49 -0.12 15.72
C LEU A 27 10.51 0.14 14.20
N ASN A 28 10.32 1.40 13.80
CA ASN A 28 10.34 1.80 12.39
C ASN A 28 11.73 1.58 11.74
N ALA A 29 12.80 1.83 12.51
CA ALA A 29 14.17 1.53 12.10
C ALA A 29 14.39 0.02 11.95
N ALA A 30 13.84 -0.80 12.87
CA ALA A 30 13.91 -2.26 12.76
C ALA A 30 13.17 -2.78 11.53
N ILE A 31 11.96 -2.27 11.23
CA ILE A 31 11.20 -2.59 10.01
C ILE A 31 12.03 -2.26 8.76
N SER A 32 12.68 -1.09 8.75
CA SER A 32 13.59 -0.70 7.66
C SER A 32 14.78 -1.66 7.53
N GLY A 33 15.36 -2.10 8.65
CA GLY A 33 16.42 -3.11 8.68
C GLY A 33 15.97 -4.45 8.10
N LEU A 34 14.74 -4.88 8.38
CA LEU A 34 14.18 -6.13 7.83
C LEU A 34 14.11 -6.12 6.31
N CYS A 35 13.93 -4.96 5.66
CA CYS A 35 13.97 -4.87 4.19
C CYS A 35 15.31 -5.31 3.59
N TYR A 36 16.42 -5.05 4.30
CA TYR A 36 17.76 -5.50 3.90
C TYR A 36 18.00 -6.99 4.18
N LEU A 37 17.19 -7.59 5.04
CA LEU A 37 17.27 -9.00 5.43
C LEU A 37 16.25 -9.87 4.67
N GLN A 38 15.53 -9.30 3.70
CA GLN A 38 14.61 -10.07 2.86
C GLN A 38 15.36 -11.18 2.11
N PRO A 39 14.79 -12.40 1.98
CA PRO A 39 15.45 -13.51 1.29
C PRO A 39 15.83 -13.19 -0.16
N LYS A 40 15.06 -12.31 -0.82
CA LYS A 40 15.33 -11.84 -2.18
C LYS A 40 15.78 -10.38 -2.16
N LYS A 41 16.71 -10.04 -3.07
CA LYS A 41 17.08 -8.65 -3.35
C LYS A 41 16.03 -8.03 -4.26
N SER A 42 14.93 -7.57 -3.67
CA SER A 42 13.78 -6.98 -4.36
C SER A 42 14.06 -5.54 -4.81
N VAL A 43 15.07 -5.37 -5.68
CA VAL A 43 15.51 -4.07 -6.20
C VAL A 43 15.14 -3.98 -7.68
N TRP A 44 14.16 -3.13 -7.99
CA TRP A 44 13.51 -3.14 -9.30
C TRP A 44 13.60 -1.82 -10.07
N SER A 45 14.03 -0.71 -9.44
CA SER A 45 13.92 0.63 -10.04
C SER A 45 15.25 1.37 -10.18
N GLU A 46 16.39 0.70 -9.97
CA GLU A 46 17.72 1.29 -10.13
C GLU A 46 18.04 1.58 -11.61
N PRO A 47 19.03 2.45 -11.91
CA PRO A 47 19.50 2.65 -13.29
C PRO A 47 19.86 1.33 -13.96
N GLY A 48 19.44 1.14 -15.22
CA GLY A 48 19.60 -0.11 -15.96
C GLY A 48 18.48 -1.14 -15.71
N TYR A 49 17.39 -0.76 -15.02
CA TYR A 49 16.26 -1.65 -14.78
C TYR A 49 15.62 -2.25 -16.04
N GLN A 50 15.80 -1.59 -17.20
CA GLN A 50 15.31 -2.05 -18.51
C GLN A 50 16.02 -3.32 -18.97
N ASP A 51 17.28 -3.52 -18.54
CA ASP A 51 18.10 -4.67 -18.90
C ASP A 51 17.91 -5.84 -17.92
N LEU A 52 17.13 -5.65 -16.85
CA LEU A 52 16.82 -6.72 -15.90
C LEU A 52 15.89 -7.75 -16.57
N PRO A 53 16.29 -9.03 -16.65
CA PRO A 53 15.45 -10.06 -17.23
C PRO A 53 14.26 -10.32 -16.31
N LEU A 54 13.07 -9.84 -16.71
CA LEU A 54 11.81 -10.15 -16.03
C LEU A 54 11.24 -11.44 -16.61
N THR A 55 11.78 -12.58 -16.18
CA THR A 55 11.34 -13.89 -16.65
C THR A 55 9.98 -14.28 -16.08
N GLY A 56 9.76 -13.98 -14.80
CA GLY A 56 8.53 -14.36 -14.10
C GLY A 56 8.27 -15.87 -14.17
N THR A 57 7.00 -16.25 -14.10
CA THR A 57 6.57 -17.66 -14.21
C THR A 57 6.08 -18.05 -15.59
N GLY A 58 6.14 -17.14 -16.57
CA GLY A 58 5.60 -17.33 -17.92
C GLY A 58 4.08 -17.14 -18.03
N ARG A 59 3.40 -16.79 -16.94
CA ARG A 59 1.96 -16.48 -16.93
C ARG A 59 1.64 -15.22 -17.72
N SER A 60 0.42 -15.15 -18.26
CA SER A 60 -0.07 -13.96 -18.97
C SER A 60 -0.44 -12.84 -17.99
N LEU A 61 -0.35 -11.58 -18.45
CA LEU A 61 -0.73 -10.41 -17.63
C LEU A 61 -2.19 -10.45 -17.19
N ALA A 62 -3.09 -10.97 -18.02
CA ALA A 62 -4.50 -11.13 -17.69
C ALA A 62 -4.71 -12.13 -16.53
N GLN A 63 -4.01 -13.27 -16.55
CA GLN A 63 -4.04 -14.23 -15.46
C GLN A 63 -3.46 -13.64 -14.17
N LEU A 64 -2.33 -12.93 -14.27
CA LEU A 64 -1.72 -12.28 -13.10
C LEU A 64 -2.65 -11.22 -12.49
N ARG A 65 -3.29 -10.41 -13.32
CA ARG A 65 -4.29 -9.42 -12.88
C ARG A 65 -5.45 -10.10 -12.16
N ALA A 66 -5.99 -11.18 -12.72
CA ALA A 66 -7.09 -11.93 -12.11
C ALA A 66 -6.70 -12.49 -10.74
N ASP A 67 -5.55 -13.15 -10.62
CA ASP A 67 -5.04 -13.67 -9.34
C ASP A 67 -4.82 -12.58 -8.29
N VAL A 68 -4.22 -11.46 -8.70
CA VAL A 68 -3.99 -10.34 -7.79
C VAL A 68 -5.31 -9.77 -7.31
N LEU A 69 -6.36 -9.73 -8.14
CA LEU A 69 -7.69 -9.25 -7.76
C LEU A 69 -8.43 -10.23 -6.86
N ASP A 70 -8.42 -11.53 -7.19
CA ASP A 70 -9.02 -12.61 -6.42
C ASP A 70 -8.43 -12.67 -5.00
N GLY A 71 -7.12 -12.45 -4.89
CA GLY A 71 -6.43 -12.27 -3.62
C GLY A 71 -6.06 -13.55 -2.89
N ASP A 72 -6.42 -14.70 -3.45
CA ASP A 72 -6.04 -16.02 -2.95
C ASP A 72 -4.78 -16.52 -3.66
N GLY A 73 -3.63 -16.35 -2.99
CA GLY A 73 -2.41 -17.01 -3.42
C GLY A 73 -1.14 -16.31 -3.01
N VAL A 74 -0.05 -16.84 -3.55
CA VAL A 74 1.30 -16.27 -3.49
C VAL A 74 1.70 -16.00 -4.93
N VAL A 75 2.04 -14.76 -5.24
CA VAL A 75 2.42 -14.34 -6.59
C VAL A 75 3.94 -14.19 -6.65
N ASN A 76 4.55 -14.62 -7.75
CA ASN A 76 5.97 -14.37 -7.97
C ASN A 76 6.22 -12.86 -8.12
N GLU A 77 7.27 -12.35 -7.48
CA GLU A 77 7.54 -10.91 -7.49
C GLU A 77 7.90 -10.36 -8.88
N GLU A 78 8.64 -11.09 -9.72
CA GLU A 78 8.94 -10.65 -11.09
C GLU A 78 7.66 -10.54 -11.92
N ASP A 79 6.69 -11.44 -11.70
CA ASP A 79 5.38 -11.35 -12.34
C ASP A 79 4.61 -10.10 -11.88
N LEU A 80 4.72 -9.71 -10.61
CA LEU A 80 4.13 -8.47 -10.12
C LEU A 80 4.78 -7.23 -10.73
N VAL A 81 6.10 -7.23 -10.91
CA VAL A 81 6.82 -6.16 -11.62
C VAL A 81 6.37 -6.07 -13.07
N ARG A 82 6.30 -7.21 -13.78
CA ARG A 82 5.79 -7.26 -15.17
C ARG A 82 4.36 -6.74 -15.28
N LEU A 83 3.50 -7.16 -14.35
CA LEU A 83 2.13 -6.66 -14.27
C LEU A 83 2.15 -5.15 -14.06
N TYR A 84 2.81 -4.66 -13.02
CA TYR A 84 2.86 -3.25 -12.65
C TYR A 84 3.38 -2.36 -13.80
N ASP A 85 4.42 -2.78 -14.50
CA ASP A 85 4.98 -2.04 -15.65
C ASP A 85 3.95 -1.89 -16.79
N SER A 86 3.03 -2.85 -16.94
CA SER A 86 1.96 -2.79 -17.94
C SER A 86 0.76 -1.93 -17.53
N LEU A 87 0.65 -1.56 -16.24
CA LEU A 87 -0.51 -0.86 -15.72
C LEU A 87 -0.45 0.65 -15.99
N PRO A 88 -1.60 1.29 -16.25
CA PRO A 88 -1.68 2.74 -16.39
C PRO A 88 -1.30 3.46 -15.08
N ALA A 89 -0.60 4.58 -15.24
CA ALA A 89 -0.30 5.48 -14.13
C ALA A 89 -1.57 6.11 -13.57
N VAL A 90 -1.52 6.46 -12.29
CA VAL A 90 -2.58 7.20 -11.59
C VAL A 90 -2.03 8.53 -11.09
N SER A 91 -2.90 9.52 -10.93
CA SER A 91 -2.57 10.85 -10.45
C SER A 91 -2.79 10.97 -8.95
N ALA A 92 -1.83 11.55 -8.22
CA ALA A 92 -2.00 11.83 -6.80
C ALA A 92 -3.21 12.76 -6.55
N GLU A 93 -3.37 13.79 -7.38
CA GLU A 93 -4.39 14.83 -7.24
C GLU A 93 -5.79 14.33 -7.61
N GLU A 94 -5.91 13.67 -8.76
CA GLU A 94 -7.22 13.29 -9.32
C GLU A 94 -7.70 11.95 -8.75
N ASP A 95 -6.80 11.00 -8.56
CA ASP A 95 -7.15 9.61 -8.28
C ASP A 95 -7.04 9.23 -6.80
N LEU A 96 -6.15 9.84 -6.00
CA LEU A 96 -5.88 9.39 -4.63
C LEU A 96 -6.31 10.38 -3.55
N ILE A 97 -5.99 11.67 -3.70
CA ILE A 97 -6.34 12.71 -2.72
C ILE A 97 -7.86 12.84 -2.62
N GLY A 98 -8.35 13.05 -1.39
CA GLY A 98 -9.78 13.09 -1.08
C GLY A 98 -10.44 11.70 -1.08
N ARG A 99 -9.67 10.61 -1.04
CA ARG A 99 -10.20 9.23 -1.02
C ARG A 99 -9.67 8.38 0.14
N SER A 100 -10.50 7.41 0.52
CA SER A 100 -10.20 6.37 1.50
C SER A 100 -10.14 5.01 0.81
N TRP A 101 -9.22 4.17 1.23
CA TRP A 101 -8.87 2.93 0.55
C TRP A 101 -8.81 1.77 1.53
N ARG A 102 -9.27 0.60 1.11
CA ARG A 102 -9.13 -0.66 1.84
C ARG A 102 -7.88 -1.39 1.34
N GLY A 103 -7.01 -1.78 2.26
CA GLY A 103 -5.76 -2.45 1.95
C GLY A 103 -5.89 -3.96 1.95
N ARG A 104 -5.11 -4.63 1.11
CA ARG A 104 -4.83 -6.07 1.21
C ARG A 104 -3.42 -6.35 0.74
N ILE A 105 -2.69 -7.19 1.49
CA ILE A 105 -1.32 -7.57 1.11
C ILE A 105 -1.38 -8.59 -0.03
N VAL A 106 -0.50 -8.41 -1.03
CA VAL A 106 -0.27 -9.39 -2.11
C VAL A 106 0.97 -10.17 -1.71
N ARG A 107 0.78 -11.44 -1.37
CA ARG A 107 1.84 -12.27 -0.80
C ARG A 107 2.85 -12.69 -1.87
N THR A 108 4.14 -12.61 -1.53
CA THR A 108 5.24 -13.13 -2.36
C THR A 108 6.07 -14.18 -1.63
N ASN A 109 5.77 -14.45 -0.35
CA ASN A 109 6.54 -15.31 0.57
C ASN A 109 8.02 -14.91 0.72
N ALA A 110 8.37 -13.68 0.37
CA ALA A 110 9.76 -13.21 0.38
C ALA A 110 9.88 -11.76 0.84
N SER A 111 8.79 -11.14 1.30
CA SER A 111 8.75 -9.73 1.65
C SER A 111 8.49 -9.46 3.14
N VAL A 112 8.87 -8.28 3.62
CA VAL A 112 8.54 -7.82 4.98
C VAL A 112 7.02 -7.75 5.19
N LEU A 113 6.25 -7.39 4.16
CA LEU A 113 4.80 -7.41 4.25
C LEU A 113 4.22 -8.82 4.43
N ASP A 114 4.86 -9.89 3.94
CA ASP A 114 4.42 -11.26 4.23
C ASP A 114 4.51 -11.58 5.72
N VAL A 115 5.55 -11.07 6.40
CA VAL A 115 5.70 -11.23 7.86
C VAL A 115 4.59 -10.49 8.59
N ALA A 116 4.30 -9.24 8.18
CA ALA A 116 3.20 -8.45 8.75
C ALA A 116 1.83 -9.12 8.51
N GLU A 117 1.61 -9.68 7.33
CA GLU A 117 0.40 -10.41 6.96
C GLU A 117 0.13 -11.58 7.93
N HIS A 118 1.15 -12.40 8.18
CA HIS A 118 1.01 -13.60 9.01
C HIS A 118 0.94 -13.31 10.50
N LEU A 119 1.76 -12.37 11.01
CA LEU A 119 1.88 -12.12 12.44
C LEU A 119 0.87 -11.11 12.97
N LEU A 120 0.38 -10.19 12.13
CA LEU A 120 -0.47 -9.09 12.56
C LEU A 120 -1.81 -9.06 11.81
N VAL A 121 -1.79 -8.95 10.47
CA VAL A 121 -3.01 -8.68 9.68
C VAL A 121 -4.02 -9.83 9.81
N ARG A 122 -3.63 -11.07 9.52
CA ARG A 122 -4.56 -12.22 9.59
C ARG A 122 -5.14 -12.45 10.98
N PRO A 123 -4.35 -12.44 12.08
CA PRO A 123 -4.90 -12.50 13.42
C PRO A 123 -5.90 -11.38 13.72
N LEU A 124 -5.56 -10.14 13.36
CA LEU A 124 -6.41 -8.97 13.60
C LEU A 124 -7.71 -9.02 12.78
N GLN A 125 -7.66 -9.50 11.54
CA GLN A 125 -8.85 -9.72 10.69
C GLN A 125 -9.85 -10.70 11.29
N ARG A 126 -9.37 -11.77 11.95
CA ARG A 126 -10.26 -12.69 12.70
C ARG A 126 -10.98 -12.01 13.86
N LEU A 127 -10.41 -10.94 14.41
CA LEU A 127 -11.02 -10.12 15.46
C LEU A 127 -11.90 -8.98 14.89
N GLY A 128 -12.04 -8.93 13.57
CA GLY A 128 -12.83 -7.92 12.86
C GLY A 128 -12.09 -6.60 12.62
N PHE A 129 -10.76 -6.59 12.74
CA PHE A 129 -9.95 -5.46 12.34
C PHE A 129 -9.51 -5.59 10.89
N ASP A 130 -9.60 -4.51 10.14
CA ASP A 130 -9.01 -4.41 8.82
C ASP A 130 -8.19 -3.12 8.71
N TRP A 131 -7.53 -2.94 7.58
CA TRP A 131 -6.66 -1.80 7.37
C TRP A 131 -6.90 -1.14 6.00
N GLY A 132 -6.31 0.03 5.87
CA GLY A 132 -6.47 0.84 4.69
C GLY A 132 -5.56 2.05 4.73
N LYS A 133 -5.76 2.94 3.78
CA LYS A 133 -5.07 4.22 3.68
C LYS A 133 -6.09 5.31 3.43
N ARG A 134 -5.76 6.54 3.83
CA ARG A 134 -6.63 7.70 3.60
C ARG A 134 -5.80 8.91 3.25
N TYR A 135 -6.16 9.59 2.17
CA TYR A 135 -5.42 10.74 1.67
C TYR A 135 -6.36 11.94 1.69
N ARG A 136 -6.11 12.88 2.60
CA ARG A 136 -7.00 14.03 2.82
C ARG A 136 -6.63 15.20 1.92
N THR A 137 -5.33 15.51 1.89
CA THR A 137 -4.76 16.56 1.05
C THR A 137 -3.40 16.10 0.54
N ALA A 138 -2.75 16.90 -0.31
CA ALA A 138 -1.39 16.65 -0.78
C ALA A 138 -0.36 16.51 0.35
N HIS A 139 -0.62 17.08 1.53
CA HIS A 139 0.31 17.11 2.66
C HIS A 139 -0.23 16.38 3.90
N LYS A 140 -1.39 15.73 3.79
CA LYS A 140 -2.04 15.12 4.95
C LYS A 140 -2.68 13.80 4.58
N GLY A 141 -2.20 12.73 5.19
CA GLY A 141 -2.73 11.39 4.98
C GLY A 141 -2.47 10.48 6.16
N ASP A 142 -3.20 9.36 6.17
CA ASP A 142 -3.10 8.31 7.16
C ASP A 142 -2.58 7.05 6.45
N PRO A 143 -1.30 6.70 6.62
CA PRO A 143 -0.69 5.56 5.93
C PRO A 143 -1.21 4.22 6.42
N LEU A 144 -1.83 4.22 7.61
CA LEU A 144 -2.48 3.08 8.22
C LEU A 144 -3.78 3.52 8.89
N LEU A 145 -4.89 3.39 8.17
CA LEU A 145 -6.24 3.59 8.70
C LEU A 145 -6.79 2.25 9.16
N VAL A 146 -6.85 2.05 10.47
CA VAL A 146 -7.42 0.84 11.07
C VAL A 146 -8.94 0.94 11.05
N ARG A 147 -9.58 -0.19 10.73
CA ARG A 147 -11.03 -0.33 10.58
C ARG A 147 -11.47 -1.39 11.56
N TRP A 148 -12.45 -1.10 12.41
CA TRP A 148 -13.03 -2.10 13.29
C TRP A 148 -14.48 -2.36 12.88
N ARG A 149 -14.70 -3.57 12.33
CA ARG A 149 -15.99 -4.10 11.86
C ARG A 149 -16.72 -3.14 10.92
N ASP A 150 -15.97 -2.37 10.13
CA ASP A 150 -16.45 -1.32 9.22
C ASP A 150 -17.39 -0.29 9.89
N LYS A 151 -17.24 -0.07 11.20
CA LYS A 151 -18.05 0.86 12.00
C LYS A 151 -17.24 1.99 12.59
N LEU A 152 -16.01 1.71 12.96
CA LEU A 152 -15.07 2.67 13.54
C LEU A 152 -13.77 2.65 12.75
N TYR A 153 -13.34 3.83 12.31
CA TYR A 153 -12.13 4.04 11.54
C TYR A 153 -11.24 4.97 12.34
N PHE A 154 -9.99 4.57 12.56
CA PHE A 154 -9.04 5.37 13.32
C PHE A 154 -7.64 5.21 12.75
N PRO A 155 -6.90 6.32 12.56
CA PRO A 155 -5.53 6.24 12.08
C PRO A 155 -4.63 5.63 13.17
N LEU A 156 -3.67 4.81 12.78
CA LEU A 156 -2.56 4.41 13.65
C LEU A 156 -1.34 5.29 13.31
N PRO A 157 -1.01 6.31 14.11
CA PRO A 157 0.04 7.29 13.80
C PRO A 157 1.47 6.76 13.89
N ALA A 158 1.67 5.45 13.99
CA ALA A 158 2.97 4.81 14.23
C ALA A 158 4.05 5.18 13.20
N TRP A 159 3.63 5.52 11.99
CA TRP A 159 4.52 5.85 10.88
C TRP A 159 4.54 7.34 10.53
N GLY A 160 3.92 8.17 11.35
CA GLY A 160 3.79 9.61 11.12
C GLY A 160 2.78 9.96 10.03
N ASN A 161 2.80 11.22 9.63
CA ASN A 161 2.00 11.74 8.51
C ASN A 161 2.61 11.34 7.16
N VAL A 162 1.80 11.45 6.11
CA VAL A 162 2.24 11.23 4.73
C VAL A 162 1.77 12.33 3.79
N GLY A 163 2.58 12.60 2.78
CA GLY A 163 2.25 13.42 1.62
C GLY A 163 1.97 12.58 0.37
N MET A 164 1.22 13.15 -0.56
CA MET A 164 0.91 12.57 -1.87
C MET A 164 1.50 13.45 -2.96
N THR A 165 2.34 12.87 -3.82
CA THR A 165 2.92 13.53 -5.01
C THR A 165 3.06 12.52 -6.14
N ASN A 166 3.31 12.98 -7.37
CA ASN A 166 3.68 12.09 -8.46
C ASN A 166 5.21 11.93 -8.48
N ILE A 167 5.69 10.68 -8.43
CA ILE A 167 7.12 10.35 -8.49
C ILE A 167 7.34 9.29 -9.58
N THR A 168 8.46 9.39 -10.28
CA THR A 168 8.84 8.41 -11.31
C THR A 168 9.35 7.12 -10.70
N TRP A 169 8.76 5.99 -11.09
CA TRP A 169 9.23 4.65 -10.79
C TRP A 169 9.27 3.82 -12.07
N ARG A 170 10.41 3.17 -12.35
CA ARG A 170 10.66 2.44 -13.62
C ARG A 170 10.21 3.22 -14.86
N GLY A 171 10.65 4.47 -14.95
CA GLY A 171 10.41 5.35 -16.10
C GLY A 171 9.02 5.99 -16.18
N THR A 172 8.07 5.63 -15.31
CA THR A 172 6.72 6.20 -15.34
C THR A 172 6.43 7.04 -14.09
N SER A 173 6.00 8.29 -14.28
CA SER A 173 5.48 9.14 -13.21
C SER A 173 4.11 8.64 -12.76
N THR A 174 3.93 8.42 -11.46
CA THR A 174 2.67 7.92 -10.91
C THR A 174 2.45 8.39 -9.48
N ALA A 175 1.20 8.37 -9.00
CA ALA A 175 0.84 8.74 -7.65
C ALA A 175 1.69 7.95 -6.66
N THR A 176 2.27 8.67 -5.71
CA THR A 176 3.20 8.13 -4.74
C THR A 176 2.93 8.73 -3.37
N MET A 177 2.77 7.87 -2.38
CA MET A 177 2.70 8.27 -0.99
C MET A 177 4.11 8.32 -0.41
N ASN A 178 4.48 9.44 0.20
CA ASN A 178 5.77 9.63 0.85
C ASN A 178 5.56 9.74 2.35
N TYR A 179 6.34 8.98 3.13
CA TYR A 179 6.31 9.08 4.59
C TYR A 179 7.22 10.21 5.05
N ASP A 180 6.70 11.13 5.85
CA ASP A 180 7.43 12.36 6.23
C ASP A 180 8.69 12.04 7.05
N HIS A 181 8.65 10.97 7.85
CA HIS A 181 9.73 10.60 8.77
C HIS A 181 10.33 9.21 8.51
N GLN A 182 9.92 8.56 7.43
CA GLN A 182 10.45 7.24 7.06
C GLN A 182 11.00 7.31 5.64
N PRO A 183 12.10 6.62 5.34
CA PRO A 183 12.62 6.52 3.98
C PRO A 183 11.79 5.53 3.14
N TRP A 184 10.46 5.65 3.23
CA TRP A 184 9.48 4.75 2.67
C TRP A 184 8.64 5.46 1.62
N LYS A 185 8.25 4.72 0.58
CA LYS A 185 7.35 5.21 -0.47
C LYS A 185 6.40 4.11 -0.89
N ASP A 186 5.16 4.47 -1.20
CA ASP A 186 4.23 3.58 -1.89
C ASP A 186 3.98 4.13 -3.29
N TYR A 187 4.32 3.39 -4.33
CA TYR A 187 4.02 3.76 -5.72
C TYR A 187 2.77 3.01 -6.18
N PHE A 188 1.84 3.73 -6.82
CA PHE A 188 0.54 3.17 -7.20
C PHE A 188 0.36 3.10 -8.71
N LYS A 189 -0.33 2.07 -9.18
CA LYS A 189 -0.84 1.94 -10.55
C LYS A 189 -2.27 1.44 -10.53
N LEU A 190 -3.03 1.77 -11.57
CA LEU A 190 -4.42 1.32 -11.69
C LEU A 190 -4.43 -0.16 -12.07
N LEU A 191 -4.91 -1.02 -11.16
CA LEU A 191 -5.04 -2.46 -11.40
C LEU A 191 -6.39 -2.80 -12.02
N SER A 192 -7.47 -2.14 -11.60
CA SER A 192 -8.80 -2.34 -12.16
C SER A 192 -9.67 -1.11 -11.94
N ASP A 193 -10.57 -0.84 -12.88
CA ASP A 193 -11.65 0.13 -12.72
C ASP A 193 -12.93 -0.42 -13.36
N GLU A 194 -13.32 -1.61 -12.90
CA GLU A 194 -14.42 -2.37 -13.46
C GLU A 194 -15.60 -2.37 -12.48
N HIS A 195 -16.83 -2.31 -13.01
CA HIS A 195 -18.06 -2.37 -12.23
C HIS A 195 -18.17 -1.31 -11.10
N GLY A 196 -17.52 -0.16 -11.26
CA GLY A 196 -17.48 0.90 -10.25
C GLY A 196 -16.62 0.57 -9.03
N GLN A 197 -15.75 -0.44 -9.14
CA GLN A 197 -14.78 -0.80 -8.11
C GLN A 197 -13.36 -0.51 -8.61
N THR A 198 -12.83 0.63 -8.22
CA THR A 198 -11.44 1.00 -8.50
C THR A 198 -10.49 0.26 -7.55
N VAL A 199 -9.50 -0.43 -8.12
CA VAL A 199 -8.44 -1.14 -7.40
C VAL A 199 -7.08 -0.67 -7.91
N LEU A 200 -6.20 -0.29 -7.00
CA LEU A 200 -4.81 0.04 -7.29
C LEU A 200 -3.90 -1.11 -6.88
N LEU A 201 -2.83 -1.33 -7.64
CA LEU A 201 -1.68 -2.11 -7.21
C LEU A 201 -0.63 -1.14 -6.66
N GLY A 202 -0.17 -1.41 -5.44
CA GLY A 202 0.85 -0.65 -4.75
C GLY A 202 2.09 -1.48 -4.47
N VAL A 203 3.26 -0.86 -4.61
CA VAL A 203 4.53 -1.40 -4.11
C VAL A 203 5.06 -0.48 -3.00
N TRP A 204 5.25 -1.04 -1.81
CA TRP A 204 5.91 -0.32 -0.70
C TRP A 204 7.41 -0.54 -0.82
N THR A 205 8.18 0.55 -0.79
CA THR A 205 9.63 0.49 -0.83
C THR A 205 10.24 1.13 0.40
N HIS A 206 11.33 0.53 0.88
CA HIS A 206 12.33 1.19 1.71
C HIS A 206 13.46 1.64 0.80
N LYS A 207 13.59 2.95 0.57
CA LYS A 207 14.49 3.51 -0.45
C LYS A 207 14.24 2.82 -1.81
N HIS A 208 15.22 2.05 -2.30
CA HIS A 208 15.16 1.32 -3.56
C HIS A 208 14.71 -0.14 -3.44
N ILE A 209 14.53 -0.65 -2.21
CA ILE A 209 14.17 -2.04 -1.94
C ILE A 209 12.65 -2.13 -1.81
N ALA A 210 12.00 -2.92 -2.66
CA ALA A 210 10.60 -3.28 -2.46
C ALA A 210 10.47 -4.15 -1.20
N GLY A 211 9.72 -3.66 -0.22
CA GLY A 211 9.45 -4.36 1.03
C GLY A 211 8.13 -5.15 1.00
N GLY A 212 7.38 -5.05 -0.09
CA GLY A 212 6.21 -5.87 -0.37
C GLY A 212 5.19 -5.18 -1.28
N TRP A 213 4.19 -5.96 -1.69
CA TRP A 213 3.14 -5.57 -2.62
C TRP A 213 1.78 -5.61 -1.93
N PHE A 214 0.86 -4.77 -2.38
CA PHE A 214 -0.48 -4.70 -1.82
C PHE A 214 -1.46 -4.11 -2.83
N THR A 215 -2.75 -4.34 -2.61
CA THR A 215 -3.82 -3.67 -3.35
C THR A 215 -4.54 -2.65 -2.48
N LEU A 216 -5.01 -1.57 -3.09
CA LEU A 216 -5.92 -0.62 -2.48
C LEU A 216 -7.25 -0.62 -3.25
N THR A 217 -8.34 -1.01 -2.59
CA THR A 217 -9.69 -0.91 -3.15
C THR A 217 -10.37 0.37 -2.66
N LEU A 218 -10.92 1.17 -3.57
CA LEU A 218 -11.59 2.43 -3.22
C LEU A 218 -12.79 2.18 -2.30
N ASP A 219 -12.88 2.96 -1.23
CA ASP A 219 -13.97 2.88 -0.27
C ASP A 219 -14.79 4.18 -0.25
N HIS A 220 -15.85 4.20 -1.05
CA HIS A 220 -16.79 5.32 -1.13
C HIS A 220 -17.57 5.57 0.17
N GLY A 221 -17.57 4.62 1.10
CA GLY A 221 -18.33 4.72 2.35
C GLY A 221 -17.61 5.49 3.46
N VAL A 222 -16.33 5.82 3.29
CA VAL A 222 -15.47 6.35 4.35
C VAL A 222 -15.05 7.79 4.06
N PRO A 223 -15.52 8.77 4.85
CA PRO A 223 -15.13 10.17 4.70
C PRO A 223 -13.62 10.39 4.81
N THR A 224 -13.12 11.32 3.98
CA THR A 224 -11.74 11.83 4.07
C THR A 224 -11.61 13.01 5.01
#